data_AF-A0AAU7RDS8-F1
#
_entry.id   AF-A0AAU7RDS8-F1
#
_cell.length_a   1.000
_cell.length_b   1.000
_cell.length_c   1.000
_cell.angle_alpha   90.00
_cell.angle_beta   90.00
_cell.angle_gamma   90.00
#
_symmetry.space_group_name_H-M   'P 1'
#
loop_
_entity.id
_entity.type
_entity.pdbx_description
1 polymer ?
#
loop_
_entity_poly.entity_id
_entity_poly.type
_entity_poly.pdbx_seq_one_letter_code
_entity_poly.pdbx_strand_id
1 'polypeptide(L)'
;MHVDSVRSGRRTITARVLAVAGTVLVGIPLAAPIFLAAIFFVRSGGFHLDFLMPGELFVVVLGGGVVLFASSLVSRQRRNLTGWLVLAVGVLFVVSMILAITTGLASGEAPAEGWPLAIVLGSYGLYLVAVVALFVEGVGLCRRLFAAAPAFNFPHAGIGGGLAGPKRDRS
;
A
#
# COMPACT_ATOMS: atom_id res chain seq x y z
N MET A 1 -29.43 6.15 17.40
CA MET A 1 -28.37 7.14 17.72
C MET A 1 -27.15 6.53 18.43
N HIS A 2 -27.28 5.74 19.51
CA HIS A 2 -26.11 5.14 20.18
C HIS A 2 -25.47 3.95 19.43
N VAL A 3 -26.26 3.18 18.67
CA VAL A 3 -25.76 2.02 17.91
C VAL A 3 -24.94 2.44 16.67
N ASP A 4 -25.30 3.56 16.06
CA ASP A 4 -24.72 4.05 14.81
C ASP A 4 -23.29 4.59 15.02
N SER A 5 -23.04 5.23 16.16
CA SER A 5 -21.71 5.75 16.53
C SER A 5 -20.71 4.65 16.86
N VAL A 6 -21.14 3.57 17.51
CA VAL A 6 -20.28 2.40 17.78
C VAL A 6 -19.93 1.67 16.49
N ARG A 7 -20.87 1.59 15.54
CA ARG A 7 -20.68 0.93 14.24
C ARG A 7 -19.78 1.74 13.30
N SER A 8 -19.80 3.07 13.38
CA SER A 8 -18.87 3.93 12.63
C SER A 8 -17.45 3.83 13.21
N GLY A 9 -17.30 3.87 14.54
CA GLY A 9 -16.00 3.75 15.20
C GLY A 9 -15.27 2.45 14.88
N ARG A 10 -15.96 1.30 14.96
CA ARG A 10 -15.37 -0.02 14.61
C ARG A 10 -14.89 -0.09 13.16
N ARG A 11 -15.68 0.42 12.20
CA ARG A 11 -15.30 0.42 10.78
C ARG A 11 -14.03 1.24 10.51
N THR A 12 -13.87 2.37 11.19
CA THR A 12 -12.66 3.19 11.08
C THR A 12 -11.41 2.45 11.59
N ILE A 13 -11.51 1.75 12.72
CA ILE A 13 -10.41 0.94 13.27
C ILE A 13 -10.07 -0.20 12.30
N THR A 14 -11.07 -0.95 11.83
CA THR A 14 -10.86 -2.04 10.86
C THR A 14 -10.16 -1.54 9.60
N ALA A 15 -10.60 -0.41 9.03
CA ALA A 15 -9.95 0.15 7.84
C ALA A 15 -8.47 0.50 8.08
N ARG A 16 -8.14 1.07 9.25
CA ARG A 16 -6.75 1.43 9.60
C ARG A 16 -5.86 0.20 9.71
N VAL A 17 -6.29 -0.82 10.46
CA VAL A 17 -5.53 -2.07 10.62
C VAL A 17 -5.29 -2.71 9.26
N LEU A 18 -6.33 -2.78 8.43
CA LEU A 18 -6.25 -3.37 7.11
C LEU A 18 -5.36 -2.56 6.16
N ALA A 19 -5.40 -1.22 6.24
CA ALA A 19 -4.50 -0.36 5.45
C ALA A 19 -3.03 -0.59 5.83
N VAL A 20 -2.72 -0.62 7.12
CA VAL A 20 -1.35 -0.84 7.62
C VAL A 20 -0.87 -2.24 7.22
N ALA A 21 -1.66 -3.28 7.51
CA ALA A 21 -1.31 -4.65 7.18
C ALA A 21 -1.06 -4.85 5.68
N GLY A 22 -1.97 -4.34 4.84
CA GLY A 22 -1.82 -4.41 3.38
C GLY A 22 -0.59 -3.64 2.87
N THR A 23 -0.32 -2.45 3.43
CA THR A 23 0.86 -1.66 3.05
C THR A 23 2.17 -2.38 3.42
N VAL A 24 2.24 -2.98 4.61
CA VAL A 24 3.41 -3.76 5.05
C VAL A 24 3.60 -4.99 4.18
N LEU A 25 2.54 -5.73 3.87
CA LEU A 25 2.61 -6.91 3.00
C LEU A 25 3.12 -6.55 1.60
N VAL A 26 2.64 -5.47 0.99
CA VAL A 26 3.15 -5.01 -0.32
C VAL A 26 4.60 -4.48 -0.21
N GLY A 27 4.96 -3.89 0.92
CA GLY A 27 6.30 -3.35 1.16
C GLY A 27 7.38 -4.43 1.35
N ILE A 28 7.05 -5.59 1.91
CA ILE A 28 8.02 -6.68 2.16
C ILE A 28 8.74 -7.11 0.86
N PRO A 29 8.03 -7.46 -0.23
CA PRO A 29 8.66 -7.85 -1.50
C PRO A 29 9.50 -6.74 -2.15
N LEU A 30 9.17 -5.46 -1.92
CA LEU A 30 9.96 -4.33 -2.41
C LEU A 30 11.25 -4.14 -1.61
N ALA A 31 11.19 -4.40 -0.30
CA ALA A 31 12.31 -4.21 0.60
C ALA A 31 13.29 -5.39 0.59
N ALA A 32 12.77 -6.62 0.46
CA ALA A 32 13.53 -7.87 0.48
C ALA A 32 14.79 -7.86 -0.40
N PRO A 33 14.75 -7.48 -1.70
CA PRO A 33 15.93 -7.51 -2.55
C PRO A 33 17.01 -6.50 -2.10
N ILE A 34 16.61 -5.34 -1.59
CA ILE A 34 17.53 -4.31 -1.07
C ILE A 34 18.20 -4.80 0.22
N PHE A 35 17.42 -5.35 1.15
CA PHE A 35 17.94 -5.88 2.40
C PHE A 35 18.88 -7.06 2.17
N LEU A 36 18.51 -7.97 1.27
CA LEU A 36 19.30 -9.14 0.98
C LEU A 36 20.61 -8.77 0.27
N ALA A 37 20.55 -7.85 -0.70
CA ALA A 37 21.73 -7.30 -1.36
C ALA A 37 22.70 -6.65 -0.35
N ALA A 38 22.17 -5.90 0.63
CA ALA A 38 23.00 -5.29 1.69
C ALA A 38 23.66 -6.34 2.59
N ILE A 39 22.94 -7.41 2.96
CA ILE A 39 23.50 -8.49 3.77
C ILE A 39 24.62 -9.22 3.01
N PHE A 40 24.40 -9.57 1.74
CA PHE A 40 25.41 -10.23 0.91
C PHE A 40 26.63 -9.34 0.65
N PHE A 41 26.41 -8.03 0.49
CA PHE A 41 27.51 -7.07 0.34
C PHE A 41 28.43 -7.08 1.57
N VAL A 42 27.85 -7.06 2.78
CA VAL A 42 28.62 -7.07 4.04
C VAL A 42 29.29 -8.42 4.31
N ARG A 43 28.63 -9.53 3.99
CA ARG A 43 29.13 -10.89 4.31
C ARG A 43 30.09 -11.46 3.26
N SER A 44 29.85 -11.15 2.00
CA SER A 44 30.48 -11.83 0.85
C SER A 44 31.27 -10.88 -0.04
N GLY A 45 31.21 -9.56 0.19
CA GLY A 45 31.86 -8.54 -0.62
C GLY A 45 31.22 -8.31 -2.00
N GLY A 46 30.19 -9.07 -2.35
CA GLY A 46 29.48 -8.96 -3.63
C GLY A 46 28.13 -8.26 -3.46
N PHE A 47 27.86 -7.27 -4.32
CA PHE A 47 26.54 -6.66 -4.44
C PHE A 47 25.70 -7.44 -5.44
N HIS A 48 24.73 -8.22 -4.95
CA HIS A 48 23.81 -8.99 -5.79
C HIS A 48 22.38 -8.53 -5.51
N LEU A 49 21.83 -7.72 -6.41
CA LEU A 49 20.45 -7.25 -6.34
C LEU A 49 19.56 -8.18 -7.16
N ASP A 50 18.81 -9.04 -6.48
CA ASP A 50 17.84 -9.91 -7.12
C ASP A 50 16.54 -9.14 -7.41
N PHE A 51 16.42 -8.61 -8.63
CA PHE A 51 15.24 -7.86 -9.04
C PHE A 51 14.03 -8.75 -9.37
N LEU A 52 14.19 -10.08 -9.43
CA LEU A 52 13.10 -11.03 -9.72
C LEU A 52 12.32 -11.42 -8.45
N MET A 53 12.93 -11.26 -7.28
CA MET A 53 12.35 -11.58 -5.97
C MET A 53 10.94 -11.01 -5.71
N PRO A 54 10.58 -9.77 -6.12
CA PRO A 54 9.21 -9.28 -6.00
C PRO A 54 8.18 -10.13 -6.77
N GLY A 55 8.60 -10.80 -7.84
CA GLY A 55 7.80 -11.75 -8.61
C GLY A 55 7.68 -13.10 -7.91
N GLU A 56 8.73 -13.58 -7.26
CA GLU A 56 8.69 -14.80 -6.43
C GLU A 56 7.73 -14.65 -5.25
N LEU A 57 7.70 -13.45 -4.66
CA LEU A 57 6.79 -13.07 -3.58
C LEU A 57 5.47 -12.49 -4.10
N PHE A 58 5.09 -12.76 -5.35
CA PHE A 58 3.86 -12.23 -5.95
C PHE A 58 2.61 -12.51 -5.11
N VAL A 59 2.51 -13.69 -4.48
CA VAL A 59 1.38 -14.03 -3.61
C VAL A 59 1.29 -13.08 -2.41
N VAL A 60 2.43 -12.65 -1.87
CA VAL A 60 2.50 -11.67 -0.77
C VAL A 60 2.08 -10.28 -1.27
N VAL A 61 2.55 -9.88 -2.46
CA VAL A 61 2.16 -8.62 -3.11
C VAL A 61 0.65 -8.58 -3.36
N LEU A 62 0.10 -9.62 -4.01
CA LEU A 62 -1.31 -9.71 -4.34
C LEU A 62 -2.17 -9.79 -3.08
N GLY A 63 -1.77 -10.58 -2.09
CA GLY A 63 -2.42 -10.66 -0.79
C GLY A 63 -2.48 -9.30 -0.09
N GLY A 64 -1.34 -8.59 -0.04
CA GLY A 64 -1.27 -7.23 0.49
C GLY A 64 -2.16 -6.25 -0.28
N GLY A 65 -2.19 -6.36 -1.60
CA GLY A 65 -3.07 -5.57 -2.47
C GLY A 65 -4.56 -5.81 -2.22
N VAL A 66 -4.98 -7.07 -2.08
CA VAL A 66 -6.37 -7.44 -1.74
C VAL A 66 -6.75 -6.88 -0.37
N VAL A 67 -5.84 -6.96 0.61
CA VAL A 67 -6.03 -6.38 1.95
C VAL A 67 -6.17 -4.84 1.88
N LEU A 68 -5.33 -4.15 1.08
CA LEU A 68 -5.46 -2.71 0.82
C LEU A 68 -6.80 -2.37 0.14
N PHE A 69 -7.20 -3.15 -0.85
CA PHE A 69 -8.47 -2.96 -1.54
C PHE A 69 -9.65 -3.13 -0.57
N ALA A 70 -9.62 -4.14 0.29
CA ALA A 70 -10.61 -4.30 1.35
C ALA A 70 -10.64 -3.09 2.30
N SER A 71 -9.49 -2.49 2.64
CA SER A 71 -9.45 -1.26 3.43
C SER A 71 -10.11 -0.08 2.71
N SER A 72 -9.85 0.08 1.42
CA SER A 72 -10.47 1.10 0.56
C SER A 72 -12.00 0.92 0.49
N LEU A 73 -12.46 -0.33 0.47
CA LEU A 73 -13.88 -0.68 0.51
C LEU A 73 -14.50 -0.32 1.85
N VAL A 74 -13.88 -0.69 2.97
CA VAL A 74 -14.43 -0.36 4.30
C VAL A 74 -14.47 1.16 4.54
N SER A 75 -13.45 1.89 4.10
CA SER A 75 -13.32 3.33 4.32
C SER A 75 -14.06 4.22 3.31
N ARG A 76 -14.54 3.67 2.19
CA ARG A 76 -15.11 4.44 1.06
C ARG A 76 -14.13 5.43 0.41
N GLN A 77 -12.83 5.28 0.64
CA GLN A 77 -11.80 6.15 0.06
C GLN A 77 -11.03 5.43 -1.05
N ARG A 78 -10.79 6.13 -2.17
CA ARG A 78 -9.87 5.74 -3.27
C ARG A 78 -10.03 4.33 -3.87
N ARG A 79 -11.19 3.70 -3.68
CA ARG A 79 -11.51 2.34 -4.18
C ARG A 79 -11.17 2.10 -5.65
N ASN A 80 -11.50 3.04 -6.53
CA ASN A 80 -11.23 2.89 -7.97
C ASN A 80 -9.72 2.83 -8.23
N LEU A 81 -8.95 3.74 -7.62
CA LEU A 81 -7.49 3.76 -7.79
C LEU A 81 -6.85 2.49 -7.24
N THR A 82 -7.20 2.11 -6.00
CA THR A 82 -6.67 0.88 -5.38
C THR A 82 -7.06 -0.37 -6.18
N GLY A 83 -8.30 -0.45 -6.66
CA GLY A 83 -8.77 -1.56 -7.48
C GLY A 83 -8.02 -1.68 -8.82
N TRP A 84 -7.83 -0.56 -9.52
CA TRP A 84 -7.06 -0.54 -10.77
C TRP A 84 -5.59 -0.92 -10.55
N LEU A 85 -4.98 -0.49 -9.45
CA LEU A 85 -3.60 -0.87 -9.12
C LEU A 85 -3.47 -2.36 -8.79
N VAL A 86 -4.39 -2.94 -8.01
CA VAL A 86 -4.40 -4.38 -7.73
C VAL A 86 -4.60 -5.19 -9.02
N LEU A 87 -5.51 -4.74 -9.90
CA LEU A 87 -5.71 -5.38 -11.19
C LEU A 87 -4.45 -5.28 -12.07
N ALA A 88 -3.83 -4.11 -12.15
CA ALA A 88 -2.61 -3.89 -12.92
C ALA A 88 -1.47 -4.80 -12.44
N VAL A 89 -1.25 -4.89 -11.12
CA VAL A 89 -0.27 -5.80 -10.52
C VAL A 89 -0.51 -7.24 -10.96
N GLY A 90 -1.75 -7.73 -10.86
CA GLY A 90 -2.08 -9.10 -11.28
C GLY A 90 -1.88 -9.34 -12.78
N VAL A 91 -2.42 -8.45 -13.61
CA VAL A 91 -2.37 -8.60 -15.07
C VAL A 91 -0.94 -8.48 -15.60
N LEU A 92 -0.18 -7.48 -15.18
CA LEU A 92 1.20 -7.27 -15.65
C LEU A 92 2.10 -8.43 -15.28
N PHE A 93 1.96 -8.97 -14.06
CA PHE A 93 2.71 -10.14 -13.65
C PHE A 93 2.37 -11.37 -14.51
N VAL A 94 1.08 -11.68 -14.65
CA VAL A 94 0.61 -12.82 -15.46
C VAL A 94 1.06 -12.69 -16.92
N VAL A 95 0.96 -11.49 -17.51
CA VAL A 95 1.43 -11.21 -18.86
C VAL A 95 2.94 -11.47 -18.97
N SER A 96 3.75 -10.96 -18.04
CA SER A 96 5.19 -11.19 -18.05
C SER A 96 5.55 -12.68 -17.95
N MET A 97 4.83 -13.45 -17.13
CA MET A 97 5.03 -14.89 -16.96
C MET A 97 4.64 -15.67 -18.22
N ILE A 98 3.48 -15.37 -18.81
CA ILE A 98 3.04 -16.01 -20.06
C ILE A 98 4.06 -15.74 -21.17
N LEU A 99 4.52 -14.49 -21.30
CA LEU A 99 5.53 -14.12 -22.30
C LEU A 99 6.84 -14.89 -22.07
N ALA A 100 7.31 -15.01 -20.83
CA ALA A 100 8.53 -15.77 -20.52
C ALA A 100 8.39 -17.26 -20.87
N ILE A 101 7.21 -17.85 -20.65
CA ILE A 101 6.92 -19.25 -20.98
C ILE A 101 6.84 -19.43 -22.50
N THR A 102 6.06 -18.61 -23.21
CA THR A 102 5.80 -18.79 -24.65
C THR A 102 7.00 -18.48 -25.53
N THR A 103 7.95 -17.68 -25.04
CA THR A 103 9.19 -17.36 -25.74
C THR A 103 10.30 -18.37 -25.47
N GLY A 104 10.09 -19.37 -24.60
CA GLY A 104 11.11 -20.34 -24.22
C GLY A 104 12.20 -19.79 -23.29
N LEU A 105 12.08 -18.53 -22.85
CA LEU A 105 12.98 -17.88 -21.90
C LEU A 105 12.90 -18.53 -20.51
N ALA A 106 11.70 -18.96 -20.11
CA ALA A 106 11.49 -19.63 -18.82
C ALA A 106 12.05 -21.06 -18.78
N SER A 107 12.08 -21.77 -19.92
CA SER A 107 12.61 -23.14 -20.04
C SER A 107 14.11 -23.18 -20.38
N GLY A 108 14.70 -22.03 -20.76
CA GLY A 108 16.08 -21.95 -21.23
C GLY A 108 16.28 -22.48 -22.65
N GLU A 109 15.20 -22.75 -23.39
CA GLU A 109 15.23 -23.19 -24.78
C GLU A 109 15.62 -22.04 -25.73
N ALA A 110 15.27 -20.81 -25.36
CA ALA A 110 15.71 -19.61 -26.06
C ALA A 110 16.86 -18.93 -25.31
N PRO A 111 17.89 -18.44 -26.02
CA PRO A 111 18.94 -17.65 -25.39
C PRO A 111 18.35 -16.37 -24.79
N ALA A 112 18.86 -15.99 -23.61
CA ALA A 112 18.39 -14.81 -22.87
C ALA A 112 18.90 -13.51 -23.49
N GLU A 113 18.47 -13.22 -24.71
CA GLU A 113 18.88 -12.05 -25.49
C GLU A 113 17.80 -11.57 -26.47
N GLY A 114 18.01 -10.38 -27.05
CA GLY A 114 17.16 -9.83 -28.10
C GLY A 114 15.81 -9.26 -27.63
N TRP A 115 14.89 -9.13 -28.58
CA TRP A 115 13.57 -8.51 -28.35
C TRP A 115 12.65 -9.30 -27.40
N PRO A 116 12.65 -10.65 -27.34
CA PRO A 116 11.78 -11.38 -26.41
C PRO A 116 12.13 -11.06 -24.95
N LEU A 117 13.44 -11.02 -24.63
CA LEU A 117 13.93 -10.63 -23.33
C LEU A 117 13.47 -9.20 -22.98
N ALA A 118 13.59 -8.25 -23.92
CA ALA A 118 13.20 -6.87 -23.70
C ALA A 118 11.71 -6.72 -23.37
N ILE A 119 10.83 -7.49 -24.02
CA ILE A 119 9.39 -7.47 -23.75
C ILE A 119 9.06 -8.11 -22.38
N VAL A 120 9.69 -9.23 -22.04
CA VAL A 120 9.52 -9.87 -20.72
C VAL A 120 10.00 -8.93 -19.61
N LEU A 121 11.22 -8.40 -19.70
CA LEU A 121 11.75 -7.46 -18.71
C LEU A 121 10.97 -6.14 -18.67
N GLY A 122 10.49 -5.65 -19.82
CA GLY A 122 9.66 -4.46 -19.89
C GLY A 122 8.32 -4.66 -19.16
N SER A 123 7.61 -5.74 -19.47
CA SER A 123 6.34 -6.07 -18.79
C SER A 123 6.52 -6.33 -17.29
N TYR A 124 7.60 -7.01 -16.91
CA TYR A 124 7.98 -7.20 -15.51
C TYR A 124 8.35 -5.87 -14.82
N GLY A 125 9.05 -4.97 -15.52
CA GLY A 125 9.35 -3.63 -15.03
C GLY A 125 8.08 -2.80 -14.79
N LEU A 126 7.09 -2.88 -15.69
CA LEU A 126 5.78 -2.28 -15.46
C LEU A 126 5.08 -2.89 -14.24
N TYR A 127 5.18 -4.22 -14.04
CA TYR A 127 4.69 -4.86 -12.82
C TYR A 127 5.34 -4.24 -11.57
N LEU A 128 6.68 -4.09 -11.54
CA LEU A 128 7.37 -3.45 -10.41
C LEU A 128 6.88 -2.02 -10.15
N VAL A 129 6.69 -1.22 -11.20
CA VAL A 129 6.12 0.13 -11.10
C VAL A 129 4.72 0.09 -10.50
N ALA A 130 3.88 -0.85 -10.91
CA ALA A 130 2.54 -1.02 -10.35
C ALA A 130 2.58 -1.42 -8.86
N VAL A 131 3.52 -2.28 -8.46
CA VAL A 131 3.73 -2.66 -7.04
C VAL A 131 4.17 -1.45 -6.21
N VAL A 132 5.11 -0.65 -6.71
CA VAL A 132 5.54 0.60 -6.04
C VAL A 132 4.37 1.59 -5.93
N ALA A 133 3.60 1.77 -7.00
CA ALA A 133 2.43 2.64 -6.99
C ALA A 133 1.37 2.16 -5.98
N LEU A 134 1.14 0.84 -5.88
CA LEU A 134 0.24 0.24 -4.90
C LEU A 134 0.73 0.45 -3.46
N PHE A 135 2.04 0.34 -3.22
CA PHE A 135 2.64 0.64 -1.92
C PHE A 135 2.46 2.12 -1.53
N VAL A 136 2.78 3.04 -2.45
CA VAL A 136 2.60 4.48 -2.24
C VAL A 136 1.13 4.83 -1.99
N GLU A 137 0.22 4.19 -2.71
CA GLU A 137 -1.21 4.34 -2.48
C GLU A 137 -1.63 3.82 -1.10
N GLY A 138 -1.07 2.69 -0.64
CA GLY A 138 -1.27 2.17 0.71
C GLY A 138 -0.84 3.15 1.80
N VAL A 139 0.34 3.76 1.65
CA VAL A 139 0.83 4.83 2.54
C VAL A 139 -0.11 6.04 2.51
N GLY A 140 -0.54 6.45 1.32
CA GLY A 140 -1.51 7.54 1.12
C GLY A 140 -2.85 7.27 1.80
N LEU A 141 -3.35 6.05 1.71
CA LEU A 141 -4.58 5.60 2.37
C LEU A 141 -4.42 5.63 3.89
N CYS A 142 -3.30 5.11 4.42
CA CYS A 142 -2.98 5.21 5.85
C CYS A 142 -3.04 6.66 6.33
N ARG A 143 -2.30 7.57 5.67
CA ARG A 143 -2.25 9.00 6.05
C ARG A 143 -3.65 9.62 6.13
N ARG A 144 -4.53 9.34 5.17
CA ARG A 144 -5.91 9.86 5.15
C ARG A 144 -6.76 9.28 6.28
N LEU A 145 -6.64 7.99 6.55
CA LEU A 145 -7.40 7.33 7.62
C LEU A 145 -6.99 7.80 9.01
N PHE A 146 -5.72 8.15 9.21
CA PHE A 146 -5.23 8.70 10.48
C PHE A 146 -5.47 10.21 10.62
N ALA A 147 -5.35 10.98 9.53
CA ALA A 147 -5.67 12.41 9.53
C ALA A 147 -7.17 12.71 9.71
N ALA A 148 -8.05 11.80 9.30
CA ALA A 148 -9.49 11.90 9.53
C ALA A 148 -9.91 11.61 10.99
N ALA A 149 -8.97 11.36 11.91
CA ALA A 149 -9.28 11.31 13.33
C ALA A 149 -9.72 12.73 13.78
N PRO A 150 -10.89 12.89 14.46
CA PRO A 150 -11.20 14.16 15.09
C PRO A 150 -10.08 14.47 16.06
N ALA A 151 -9.49 15.66 15.97
CA ALA A 151 -8.78 16.24 17.08
C ALA A 151 -9.71 16.10 18.29
N PHE A 152 -9.26 15.40 19.32
CA PHE A 152 -9.98 15.32 20.58
C PHE A 152 -10.05 16.76 21.10
N ASN A 153 -11.12 17.47 20.75
CA ASN A 153 -11.39 18.81 21.21
C ASN A 153 -11.61 18.66 22.70
N PHE A 154 -10.57 18.90 23.50
CA PHE A 154 -10.73 18.99 24.94
C PHE A 154 -11.77 20.08 25.17
N PRO A 155 -12.95 19.76 25.76
CA PRO A 155 -13.79 20.80 26.31
C PRO A 155 -12.90 21.49 27.33
N HIS A 156 -12.53 22.74 27.10
CA HIS A 156 -11.95 23.56 28.14
C HIS A 156 -12.94 23.49 29.30
N ALA A 157 -12.54 22.75 30.33
CA ALA A 157 -13.32 22.55 31.52
C ALA A 157 -13.73 23.93 32.00
N GLY A 158 -15.03 24.10 32.23
CA GLY A 158 -15.55 25.28 32.90
C GLY A 158 -14.83 25.42 34.23
N ILE A 159 -13.90 26.36 34.29
CA ILE A 159 -13.51 26.98 35.55
C ILE A 159 -14.23 28.31 35.55
N GLY A 160 -15.29 28.36 36.36
CA GLY A 160 -16.00 29.58 36.65
C GLY A 160 -15.03 30.60 37.26
N GLY A 161 -14.93 31.74 36.61
CA GLY A 161 -14.45 32.98 37.20
C GLY A 161 -15.57 34.00 37.09
N GLY A 162 -16.44 34.04 38.11
CA GLY A 162 -17.37 35.14 38.26
C GLY A 162 -16.58 36.42 38.54
N LEU A 163 -16.75 37.42 37.68
CA LEU A 163 -16.54 38.82 38.05
C LEU A 163 -17.68 39.64 37.45
N ALA A 164 -18.29 40.40 38.33
CA ALA A 164 -19.50 41.16 38.16
C ALA A 164 -19.31 42.45 37.36
N GLY A 165 -20.26 42.74 36.47
CA GLY A 165 -20.79 44.07 36.15
C GLY A 165 -20.03 44.97 35.15
N PRO A 166 -20.65 46.07 34.65
CA PRO A 166 -22.02 46.53 34.91
C PRO A 166 -22.94 46.49 33.68
N LYS A 167 -24.24 46.35 33.94
CA LYS A 167 -25.31 46.74 33.01
C LYS A 167 -25.16 48.24 32.70
N ARG A 168 -25.13 48.60 31.42
CA ARG A 168 -25.44 49.98 31.02
C ARG A 168 -26.73 49.99 30.20
N ASP A 169 -27.67 50.69 30.81
CA ASP A 169 -29.03 50.98 30.36
C ASP A 169 -29.03 51.97 29.17
N ARG A 170 -30.09 51.90 28.37
CA ARG A 170 -30.63 52.90 27.40
C ARG A 170 -29.73 53.48 26.30
N SER A 171 -30.20 53.32 25.06
CA SER A 171 -30.97 54.36 24.34
C SER A 171 -31.62 53.78 23.09
#